data_AF-A0A1S3SIX2-F1
#
_entry.id   AF-A0A1S3SIX2-F1
#
_cell.length_a   1.000
_cell.length_b   1.000
_cell.length_c   1.000
_cell.angle_alpha   90.00
_cell.angle_beta   90.00
_cell.angle_gamma   90.00
#
_symmetry.space_group_name_H-M   'P 1'
#
loop_
_entity.id
_entity.type
_entity.pdbx_description
1 polymer ?
#
loop_
_entity_poly.entity_id
_entity_poly.type
_entity_poly.pdbx_seq_one_letter_code
_entity_poly.pdbx_strand_id
1 'polypeptide(L)'
;MVPEIPEIFNGIQFALQNNISLSLEVGNCIAVQVCMIQIPLLILFNTFYDVGFVLLFSDLHLWASIFSVIVVNYIFMDGKSDYFQGTALVVVYLILLALYFFAPSPRAC
;
A
#
# COMPACT_ATOMS: atom_id res chain seq x y z
N MET A 1 7.46 3.56 -4.99
CA MET A 1 7.87 2.19 -5.39
C MET A 1 9.38 2.00 -5.60
N VAL A 2 10.09 2.56 -6.59
CA VAL A 2 11.56 2.33 -6.75
C VAL A 2 12.39 2.53 -5.45
N PRO A 3 12.17 3.58 -4.64
CA PRO A 3 12.96 3.76 -3.41
C PRO A 3 12.60 2.78 -2.29
N GLU A 4 11.42 2.16 -2.31
CA GLU A 4 10.95 1.25 -1.25
C GLU A 4 11.39 -0.20 -1.48
N ILE A 5 11.87 -0.53 -2.69
CA ILE A 5 12.26 -1.89 -3.07
C ILE A 5 13.27 -2.51 -2.09
N PRO A 6 14.35 -1.81 -1.66
CA PRO A 6 15.32 -2.38 -0.73
C PRO A 6 14.71 -2.77 0.62
N GLU A 7 13.77 -1.98 1.14
CA GLU A 7 13.12 -2.24 2.43
C GLU A 7 12.17 -3.43 2.34
N ILE A 8 11.47 -3.59 1.21
CA ILE A 8 10.64 -4.77 0.94
C ILE A 8 11.50 -6.04 0.89
N PHE A 9 12.65 -5.99 0.22
CA PHE A 9 13.58 -7.13 0.20
C PHE A 9 14.09 -7.48 1.60
N ASN A 10 14.39 -6.47 2.42
CA ASN A 10 14.81 -6.69 3.80
C ASN A 10 13.68 -7.33 4.64
N GLY A 11 12.44 -6.87 4.46
CA GLY A 11 11.26 -7.48 5.07
C GLY A 11 11.11 -8.97 4.71
N ILE A 12 11.22 -9.31 3.43
CA ILE A 12 11.16 -10.71 2.97
C ILE A 12 12.28 -11.54 3.61
N GLN A 13 13.48 -10.99 3.73
CA GLN A 13 14.60 -11.68 4.38
C GLN A 13 14.31 -11.97 5.86
N PHE A 14 13.71 -11.04 6.59
CA PHE A 14 13.30 -11.27 7.98
C PHE A 14 12.20 -12.33 8.11
N ALA A 15 11.25 -12.37 7.16
CA ALA A 15 10.24 -13.42 7.11
C ALA A 15 10.88 -14.81 6.89
N LEU A 16 11.87 -14.91 6.00
CA LEU A 16 12.63 -16.16 5.77
C LEU A 16 13.45 -16.60 6.99
N GLN A 17 13.87 -15.65 7.83
CA GLN A 17 14.54 -15.91 9.10
C GLN A 17 13.59 -16.28 10.25
N ASN A 18 12.33 -16.63 9.95
CA ASN A 18 11.25 -16.90 10.93
C ASN A 18 10.89 -15.70 11.84
N ASN A 19 11.25 -14.48 11.45
CA ASN A 19 10.88 -13.27 12.18
C ASN A 19 9.79 -12.49 11.45
N ILE A 20 8.59 -13.07 11.42
CA ILE A 20 7.46 -12.51 10.66
C ILE A 20 6.98 -11.20 11.28
N SER A 21 6.97 -11.07 12.60
CA SER A 21 6.57 -9.84 13.28
C SER A 21 7.40 -8.63 12.83
N LEU A 22 8.72 -8.81 12.69
CA LEU A 22 9.62 -7.76 12.20
C LEU A 22 9.37 -7.42 10.72
N SER A 23 9.13 -8.44 9.88
CA SER A 23 8.78 -8.20 8.47
C SER A 23 7.49 -7.39 8.33
N LEU A 24 6.50 -7.64 9.19
CA LEU A 24 5.23 -6.91 9.16
C LEU A 24 5.38 -5.48 9.67
N GLU A 25 6.20 -5.28 10.70
CA GLU A 25 6.52 -3.94 11.22
C GLU A 25 7.16 -3.07 10.13
N VAL A 26 8.14 -3.60 9.40
CA VAL A 26 8.76 -2.89 8.27
C VAL A 26 7.72 -2.52 7.20
N GLY A 27 6.85 -3.47 6.82
CA GLY A 27 5.79 -3.21 5.84
C GLY A 27 4.80 -2.12 6.26
N ASN A 28 4.39 -2.13 7.53
CA ASN A 28 3.48 -1.12 8.06
C ASN A 28 4.14 0.26 8.16
N CYS A 29 5.42 0.32 8.55
CA CYS A 29 6.19 1.56 8.59
C CYS A 29 6.28 2.22 7.21
N ILE A 30 6.54 1.44 6.14
CA ILE A 30 6.56 1.95 4.76
C ILE A 30 5.22 2.60 4.39
N ALA A 31 4.10 1.90 4.66
CA ALA A 31 2.76 2.41 4.35
C ALA A 31 2.47 3.74 5.07
N VAL A 32 2.79 3.82 6.37
CA VAL A 32 2.61 5.04 7.16
C VAL A 32 3.52 6.16 6.67
N GLN A 33 4.76 5.86 6.28
CA GLN A 33 5.72 6.86 5.82
C GLN A 33 5.28 7.50 4.49
N VAL A 34 4.76 6.70 3.56
CA VAL A 34 4.18 7.20 2.30
C VAL A 34 2.99 8.13 2.60
N CYS A 35 2.08 7.70 3.48
CA CYS A 35 0.86 8.46 3.80
C CYS A 35 1.13 9.75 4.59
N MET A 36 1.99 9.70 5.62
CA MET A 36 2.20 10.81 6.55
C MET A 36 3.36 11.73 6.16
N ILE A 37 4.30 11.29 5.33
CA ILE A 37 5.46 12.12 4.94
C ILE A 37 5.42 12.40 3.43
N GLN A 38 5.35 11.37 2.59
CA GLN A 38 5.54 11.56 1.15
C GLN A 38 4.41 12.36 0.49
N ILE A 39 3.15 12.02 0.79
CA ILE A 39 1.98 12.73 0.29
C ILE A 39 1.94 14.22 0.71
N PRO A 40 2.07 14.58 2.00
CA PRO A 40 2.04 15.99 2.40
C PRO A 40 3.24 16.78 1.88
N LEU A 41 4.41 16.14 1.75
CA LEU A 41 5.58 16.78 1.15
C LEU A 41 5.31 17.13 -0.33
N LEU A 42 4.65 16.25 -1.08
CA LEU A 42 4.18 16.52 -2.45
C LEU A 42 3.21 17.72 -2.52
N ILE A 43 2.24 17.81 -1.60
CA ILE A 43 1.29 18.94 -1.53
C ILE A 43 2.02 20.26 -1.19
N LEU A 44 2.98 20.21 -0.27
CA LEU A 44 3.79 21.36 0.11
C LEU A 44 4.64 21.83 -1.08
N PHE A 45 5.28 20.92 -1.80
CA PHE A 45 6.00 21.25 -3.04
C PHE A 45 5.09 21.85 -4.10
N ASN A 46 3.86 21.34 -4.26
CA ASN A 46 2.87 21.90 -5.17
C ASN A 46 2.48 23.35 -4.84
N THR A 47 2.57 23.74 -3.57
CA THR A 47 2.32 25.12 -3.15
C THR A 47 3.44 26.09 -3.57
N PHE A 48 4.68 25.61 -3.67
CA PHE A 48 5.83 26.44 -4.08
C PHE A 48 6.09 26.40 -5.59
N TYR A 49 5.82 25.27 -6.23
CA TYR A 49 5.99 25.06 -7.66
C TYR A 49 4.75 24.34 -8.16
N ASP A 50 4.02 24.95 -9.09
CA ASP A 50 2.74 24.43 -9.57
C ASP A 50 2.97 23.17 -10.44
N VAL A 51 3.04 22.02 -9.77
CA VAL A 51 3.21 20.70 -10.40
C VAL A 51 1.86 20.05 -10.71
N GLY A 52 0.74 20.75 -10.44
CA GLY A 52 -0.61 20.29 -10.70
C GLY A 52 -1.06 19.10 -9.84
N PHE A 53 -0.38 18.84 -8.71
CA PHE A 53 -0.71 17.72 -7.83
C PHE A 53 -1.80 18.12 -6.83
N VAL A 54 -3.03 17.66 -7.07
CA VAL A 54 -4.17 17.81 -6.15
C VAL A 54 -4.39 16.48 -5.45
N LEU A 55 -4.61 16.52 -4.12
CA LEU A 55 -4.99 15.36 -3.32
C LEU A 55 -6.47 14.97 -3.57
N LEU A 56 -6.86 14.77 -4.83
CA LEU A 56 -8.21 14.39 -5.23
C LEU A 56 -8.17 12.97 -5.77
N PHE A 57 -8.46 12.02 -4.89
CA PHE A 57 -8.58 10.61 -5.26
C PHE A 57 -9.94 10.37 -5.92
N SER A 58 -9.95 9.69 -7.07
CA SER A 58 -11.20 9.15 -7.64
C SER A 58 -11.82 8.14 -6.66
N ASP A 59 -13.15 8.01 -6.69
CA ASP A 59 -13.90 7.10 -5.79
C ASP A 59 -13.31 5.69 -5.73
N LEU A 60 -12.87 5.17 -6.89
CA LEU A 60 -12.25 3.84 -6.97
C LEU A 60 -10.95 3.75 -6.16
N HIS A 61 -10.08 4.77 -6.26
CA HIS A 61 -8.83 4.82 -5.50
C HIS A 61 -9.08 4.94 -3.99
N LEU A 62 -10.08 5.74 -3.61
CA LEU A 62 -10.48 5.93 -2.21
C LEU A 62 -10.95 4.61 -1.60
N TRP A 63 -11.92 3.93 -2.24
CA TRP A 63 -12.48 2.68 -1.74
C TRP A 63 -11.46 1.54 -1.74
N ALA A 64 -10.63 1.43 -2.77
CA ALA A 64 -9.58 0.41 -2.83
C ALA A 64 -8.55 0.57 -1.70
N SER A 65 -8.16 1.80 -1.37
CA SER A 65 -7.23 2.08 -0.27
C SER A 65 -7.83 1.72 1.09
N ILE A 66 -9.06 2.17 1.38
CA ILE A 66 -9.75 1.86 2.64
C ILE A 66 -9.92 0.35 2.81
N PHE A 67 -10.37 -0.34 1.76
CA PHE A 67 -10.55 -1.79 1.79
C PHE A 67 -9.23 -2.53 2.05
N SER A 68 -8.14 -2.12 1.39
CA SER A 68 -6.81 -2.70 1.59
C SER A 68 -6.35 -2.59 3.05
N VAL A 69 -6.50 -1.40 3.66
CA VAL A 69 -6.12 -1.18 5.07
C VAL A 69 -6.92 -2.07 6.02
N ILE A 70 -8.23 -2.22 5.78
CA ILE A 70 -9.10 -3.08 6.60
C ILE A 70 -8.68 -4.54 6.50
N VAL A 71 -8.47 -5.06 5.28
CA VAL A 71 -8.09 -6.47 5.05
C VAL A 71 -6.75 -6.78 5.72
N VAL A 72 -5.77 -5.90 5.56
CA VAL A 72 -4.44 -6.03 6.15
C VAL A 72 -4.52 -6.04 7.68
N ASN A 73 -5.24 -5.09 8.28
CA ASN A 73 -5.41 -5.05 9.74
C ASN A 73 -6.17 -6.27 10.28
N TYR A 74 -7.18 -6.75 9.56
CA TYR A 74 -7.97 -7.91 9.97
C TYR A 74 -7.13 -9.19 10.00
N ILE A 75 -6.32 -9.43 8.97
CA ILE A 75 -5.46 -10.62 8.90
C ILE A 75 -4.39 -10.59 10.00
N PHE A 76 -3.90 -9.41 10.37
CA PHE A 76 -2.89 -9.29 11.43
C PHE A 76 -3.46 -9.34 12.85
N MET A 77 -4.78 -9.28 13.02
CA MET A 77 -5.41 -9.27 14.35
C MET A 77 -5.18 -10.57 15.13
N ASP A 78 -4.99 -11.69 14.43
CA ASP A 78 -4.72 -13.01 15.03
C ASP A 78 -3.27 -13.15 15.53
N GLY A 79 -2.38 -12.20 15.22
CA GLY A 79 -0.99 -12.18 15.70
C GLY A 79 -0.09 -13.32 15.19
N LYS A 80 -0.63 -14.19 14.32
CA LYS A 80 0.08 -15.26 13.61
C LYS A 80 -0.14 -15.10 12.11
N SER A 81 0.85 -15.52 11.32
CA SER A 81 0.80 -15.45 9.87
C SER A 81 0.99 -16.84 9.29
N ASP A 82 -0.04 -17.34 8.62
CA ASP A 82 -0.02 -18.61 7.91
C ASP A 82 0.21 -18.41 6.41
N TYR A 83 0.76 -19.42 5.73
CA TYR A 83 0.93 -19.41 4.27
C TYR A 83 -0.39 -19.14 3.52
N PHE A 84 -1.50 -19.62 4.08
CA PHE A 84 -2.83 -19.39 3.52
C PHE A 84 -3.25 -17.92 3.61
N GLN A 85 -3.02 -17.26 4.75
CA GLN A 85 -3.29 -15.85 4.94
C GLN A 85 -2.44 -14.99 3.99
N GLY A 86 -1.14 -15.29 3.89
CA GLY A 86 -0.24 -14.60 2.95
C GLY A 86 -0.66 -14.76 1.48
N THR A 87 -1.07 -15.97 1.08
CA THR A 87 -1.58 -16.22 -0.28
C THR A 87 -2.88 -15.47 -0.54
N ALA A 88 -3.78 -15.38 0.44
CA ALA A 88 -5.02 -14.60 0.30
C ALA A 88 -4.75 -13.11 0.05
N LEU A 89 -3.77 -12.51 0.75
CA LEU A 89 -3.33 -11.14 0.51
C LEU A 89 -2.82 -10.92 -0.92
N VAL A 90 -2.01 -11.86 -1.45
CA VAL A 90 -1.52 -11.79 -2.84
C VAL A 90 -2.68 -11.90 -3.84
N VAL A 91 -3.66 -12.77 -3.59
CA VAL A 91 -4.85 -12.88 -4.44
C VAL A 91 -5.66 -11.58 -4.45
N VAL A 92 -5.89 -10.97 -3.28
CA VAL A 92 -6.57 -9.66 -3.19
C VAL A 92 -5.81 -8.59 -3.97
N TYR A 93 -4.48 -8.57 -3.87
CA TYR A 93 -3.64 -7.66 -4.66
C TYR A 93 -3.80 -7.88 -6.17
N LEU A 94 -3.81 -9.14 -6.64
CA LEU A 94 -4.04 -9.46 -8.05
C LEU A 94 -5.44 -9.06 -8.53
N ILE A 95 -6.47 -9.21 -7.69
CA ILE A 95 -7.83 -8.76 -8.01
C ILE A 95 -7.87 -7.24 -8.14
N LEU A 96 -7.24 -6.50 -7.23
CA LEU A 96 -7.12 -5.04 -7.31
C LEU A 96 -6.36 -4.63 -8.58
N LEU A 97 -5.27 -5.33 -8.91
CA LEU A 97 -4.49 -5.08 -10.11
C LEU A 97 -5.32 -5.29 -11.39
N ALA A 98 -6.10 -6.38 -11.46
CA ALA A 98 -7.03 -6.62 -12.55
C ALA A 98 -8.14 -5.55 -12.60
N LEU A 99 -8.67 -5.14 -11.44
CA LEU A 99 -9.67 -4.08 -11.34
C LEU A 99 -9.14 -2.75 -11.89
N TYR A 100 -7.89 -2.37 -11.58
CA TYR A 100 -7.25 -1.19 -12.15
C TYR A 100 -6.91 -1.34 -13.63
N PHE A 101 -6.57 -2.54 -14.09
CA PHE A 101 -6.27 -2.80 -15.50
C PHE A 101 -7.52 -2.70 -16.39
N PHE A 102 -8.66 -3.18 -15.90
CA PHE A 102 -9.94 -3.13 -16.62
C PHE A 102 -10.79 -1.89 -16.27
N ALA A 103 -10.39 -1.08 -15.28
CA ALA A 103 -11.09 0.14 -14.93
C ALA A 103 -11.16 1.06 -16.16
N PRO A 104 -12.36 1.48 -16.59
CA PRO A 104 -12.49 2.47 -17.65
C PRO A 104 -11.80 3.76 -17.18
N SER A 105 -10.98 4.35 -18.05
CA SER A 105 -10.37 5.64 -17.74
C SER A 105 -11.48 6.63 -17.38
N PRO A 106 -11.31 7.45 -16.33
CA PRO A 106 -12.20 8.58 -16.12
C PRO A 106 -12.14 9.48 -17.35
N ARG A 107 -13.13 9.36 -18.23
CA ARG A 107 -13.56 10.44 -19.11
C ARG A 107 -14.69 11.14 -18.34
N ALA A 108 -14.52 12.45 -18.14
CA ALA A 108 -15.33 13.39 -17.36
C ALA A 108 -14.74 13.63 -15.95
N CYS A 109 -14.28 14.84 -15.59
CA CYS A 109 -14.37 16.14 -16.23
C CYS A 109 -13.24 17.04 -15.72
#